data_AF-A0A066ZDM7-F1
#
_entry.id   AF-A0A066ZDM7-F1
#
_cell.length_a   1.000
_cell.length_b   1.000
_cell.length_c   1.000
_cell.angle_alpha   90.00
_cell.angle_beta   90.00
_cell.angle_gamma   90.00
#
_symmetry.space_group_name_H-M   'P 1'
#
loop_
_entity.id
_entity.type
_entity.pdbx_description
1 polymer ?
#
loop_
_entity_poly.entity_id
_entity_poly.type
_entity_poly.pdbx_seq_one_letter_code
_entity_poly.pdbx_strand_id
1 'polypeptide(L)'
;MTSPLQVLRVLGDRPFAEAGEPVLAVSDEGRGLLAVAGGPAFARTATVAVYGVGDLRCRAALRSRFPVHALAFHPTEPLLAVGTGAYDGGYLFEGELLLLDWETGSATTLVEHDFGRQVLGLTWLDGQTLRVLMAPPDDHQDGRAHVEGHVAVVRRPNWRAAAPRSLTGADLAGPRVPAPAPRGGPRHVERSPR
;
A
#
# COMPACT_ATOMS: atom_id res chain seq x y z
N MET A 1 -25.52 -8.35 -38.51
CA MET A 1 -24.81 -7.37 -37.66
C MET A 1 -24.52 -8.05 -36.33
N THR A 2 -23.24 -8.31 -36.05
CA THR A 2 -22.79 -8.97 -34.82
C THR A 2 -22.84 -7.99 -33.65
N SER A 3 -23.79 -8.18 -32.73
CA SER A 3 -23.78 -7.46 -31.46
C SER A 3 -22.54 -7.86 -30.66
N PRO A 4 -21.69 -6.90 -30.24
CA PRO A 4 -20.47 -7.21 -29.50
C PRO A 4 -20.79 -7.67 -28.07
N LEU A 5 -19.86 -8.46 -27.52
CA LEU A 5 -19.92 -9.13 -26.23
C LEU A 5 -20.37 -8.20 -25.09
N GLN A 6 -21.51 -8.48 -24.47
CA GLN A 6 -21.90 -7.85 -23.19
C GLN A 6 -21.55 -8.79 -22.05
N VAL A 7 -20.59 -8.38 -21.22
CA VAL A 7 -20.34 -9.03 -19.93
C VAL A 7 -21.05 -8.21 -18.85
N LEU A 8 -22.14 -8.77 -18.34
CA LEU A 8 -22.76 -8.36 -17.08
C LEU A 8 -22.74 -9.59 -16.17
N ARG A 9 -21.77 -9.67 -15.26
CA ARG A 9 -21.83 -10.58 -14.12
C ARG A 9 -21.87 -9.74 -12.84
N VAL A 10 -23.10 -9.58 -12.34
CA VAL A 10 -23.39 -9.13 -10.98
C VAL A 10 -23.94 -10.36 -10.24
N LEU A 11 -23.21 -10.90 -9.27
CA LEU A 11 -23.70 -11.98 -8.42
C LEU A 11 -23.21 -11.76 -6.98
N GLY A 12 -24.17 -11.59 -6.06
CA GLY A 12 -23.98 -11.56 -4.60
C GLY A 12 -23.34 -10.29 -4.06
N ASP A 13 -24.13 -9.47 -3.36
CA ASP A 13 -23.71 -8.51 -2.31
C ASP A 13 -22.72 -7.38 -2.71
N ARG A 14 -22.37 -7.32 -4.01
CA ARG A 14 -21.35 -6.53 -4.72
C ARG A 14 -19.95 -7.17 -4.65
N PRO A 15 -19.30 -7.41 -5.81
CA PRO A 15 -17.86 -7.73 -5.85
C PRO A 15 -17.08 -6.70 -5.02
N PHE A 16 -16.07 -7.16 -4.29
CA PHE A 16 -15.25 -6.32 -3.41
C PHE A 16 -15.95 -5.79 -2.16
N ALA A 17 -17.03 -6.41 -1.68
CA ALA A 17 -17.72 -5.97 -0.46
C ALA A 17 -16.77 -5.77 0.73
N GLU A 18 -15.72 -6.59 0.85
CA GLU A 18 -14.70 -6.46 1.89
C GLU A 18 -13.80 -5.25 1.67
N ALA A 19 -13.36 -4.99 0.43
CA ALA A 19 -12.51 -3.84 0.12
C ALA A 19 -13.32 -2.52 0.11
N GLY A 20 -14.61 -2.55 -0.24
CA GLY A 20 -15.42 -1.34 -0.45
C GLY A 20 -15.22 -0.78 -1.86
N GLU A 21 -15.06 0.55 -1.99
CA GLU A 21 -14.84 1.22 -3.28
C GLU A 21 -13.37 1.01 -3.73
N PRO A 22 -13.09 0.27 -4.81
CA PRO A 22 -11.72 0.00 -5.22
C PRO A 22 -10.98 1.26 -5.69
N VAL A 23 -9.81 1.54 -5.11
CA VAL A 23 -8.94 2.67 -5.50
C VAL A 23 -7.60 2.24 -6.07
N LEU A 24 -7.15 1.03 -5.74
CA LEU A 24 -5.92 0.43 -6.24
C LEU A 24 -6.11 -1.09 -6.35
N ALA A 25 -5.58 -1.68 -7.42
CA ALA A 25 -5.56 -3.13 -7.58
C ALA A 25 -4.25 -3.58 -8.23
N VAL A 26 -3.74 -4.73 -7.79
CA VAL A 26 -2.58 -5.40 -8.39
C VAL A 26 -2.89 -6.88 -8.57
N SER A 27 -2.51 -7.44 -9.72
CA SER A 27 -2.68 -8.86 -10.02
C SER A 27 -1.37 -9.62 -9.80
N ASP A 28 -1.51 -10.90 -9.44
CA ASP A 28 -0.49 -11.91 -9.63
C ASP A 28 -1.05 -12.94 -10.61
N GLU A 29 -0.69 -12.81 -11.87
CA GLU A 29 -1.19 -13.67 -12.94
C GLU A 29 -0.70 -15.11 -12.79
N GLY A 30 0.52 -15.31 -12.31
CA GLY A 30 1.12 -16.63 -12.13
C GLY A 30 0.35 -17.48 -11.11
N ARG A 31 -0.18 -16.83 -10.06
CA ARG A 31 -1.00 -17.48 -9.02
C ARG A 31 -2.50 -17.26 -9.19
N GLY A 32 -2.92 -16.48 -10.20
CA GLY A 32 -4.32 -16.13 -10.43
C GLY A 32 -4.93 -15.38 -9.24
N LEU A 33 -4.19 -14.44 -8.65
CA LEU A 33 -4.63 -13.63 -7.50
C LEU A 33 -4.83 -12.16 -7.90
N LEU A 34 -5.73 -11.49 -7.18
CA LEU A 34 -5.99 -10.07 -7.30
C LEU A 34 -6.05 -9.45 -5.90
N ALA A 35 -5.13 -8.54 -5.59
CA ALA A 35 -5.22 -7.70 -4.40
C ALA A 35 -5.91 -6.40 -4.75
N VAL A 36 -6.90 -6.01 -3.96
CA VAL A 36 -7.67 -4.77 -4.13
C VAL A 36 -7.64 -3.99 -2.84
N ALA A 37 -7.22 -2.74 -2.91
CA ALA A 37 -7.37 -1.78 -1.84
C ALA A 37 -8.60 -0.90 -2.09
N GLY A 38 -9.39 -0.78 -1.05
CA GLY A 38 -10.51 0.14 -0.96
C GLY A 38 -10.10 1.55 -0.60
N GLY A 39 -10.91 2.51 -1.03
CA GLY A 39 -10.88 3.86 -0.50
C GLY A 39 -11.25 3.88 0.99
N PRO A 40 -10.81 4.91 1.73
CA PRO A 40 -11.20 5.07 3.12
C PRO A 40 -12.73 5.18 3.22
N ALA A 41 -13.36 4.24 3.93
CA ALA A 41 -14.79 4.32 4.22
C ALA A 41 -15.06 5.44 5.25
N PHE A 42 -16.31 5.60 5.69
CA PHE A 42 -16.70 6.59 6.72
C PHE A 42 -15.79 6.60 7.96
N ALA A 43 -15.14 5.48 8.29
CA ALA A 43 -14.22 5.33 9.41
C ALA A 43 -12.77 5.81 9.13
N ARG A 44 -12.48 6.40 7.96
CA ARG A 44 -11.13 6.80 7.48
C ARG A 44 -10.10 5.67 7.37
N THR A 45 -10.50 4.44 7.64
CA THR A 45 -9.70 3.24 7.43
C THR A 45 -9.93 2.70 6.02
N ALA A 46 -8.86 2.21 5.40
CA ALA A 46 -8.93 1.49 4.13
C ALA A 46 -8.90 -0.01 4.38
N THR A 47 -9.46 -0.79 3.45
CA THR A 47 -9.39 -2.26 3.51
C THR A 47 -8.70 -2.79 2.28
N VAL A 48 -7.73 -3.68 2.47
CA VAL A 48 -7.09 -4.45 1.41
C VAL A 48 -7.65 -5.86 1.46
N ALA A 49 -8.07 -6.40 0.33
CA ALA A 49 -8.51 -7.79 0.22
C ALA A 49 -7.83 -8.50 -0.95
N VAL A 50 -7.52 -9.77 -0.76
CA VAL A 50 -6.92 -10.66 -1.77
C VAL A 50 -7.99 -11.62 -2.25
N TYR A 51 -8.18 -11.71 -3.56
CA TYR A 51 -9.19 -12.53 -4.21
C TYR A 51 -8.53 -13.53 -5.16
N GLY A 52 -9.13 -14.71 -5.30
CA GLY A 52 -8.84 -15.60 -6.43
C GLY A 52 -9.48 -15.05 -7.71
N VAL A 53 -8.75 -14.92 -8.81
CA VAL A 53 -9.29 -14.38 -10.07
C VAL A 53 -10.33 -15.33 -10.69
N GLY A 54 -10.18 -16.64 -10.50
CA GLY A 54 -11.08 -17.65 -11.09
C GLY A 54 -12.45 -17.74 -10.42
N ASP A 55 -12.52 -17.53 -9.10
CA ASP A 55 -13.73 -17.71 -8.30
C ASP A 55 -14.18 -16.42 -7.57
N LEU A 56 -13.38 -15.36 -7.63
CA LEU A 56 -13.55 -14.09 -6.91
C LEU A 56 -13.77 -14.26 -5.41
N ARG A 57 -13.34 -15.39 -4.83
CA ARG A 57 -13.44 -15.61 -3.38
C ARG A 57 -12.37 -14.82 -2.67
N CYS A 58 -12.78 -14.07 -1.65
CA CYS A 58 -11.86 -13.41 -0.73
C CYS A 58 -11.06 -14.48 0.03
N ARG A 59 -9.73 -14.38 -0.05
CA ARG A 59 -8.76 -15.25 0.61
C ARG A 59 -8.29 -14.64 1.93
N ALA A 60 -8.09 -13.33 1.94
CA ALA A 60 -7.71 -12.58 3.12
C ALA A 60 -8.16 -11.11 2.99
N ALA A 61 -8.42 -10.47 4.13
CA ALA A 61 -8.70 -9.05 4.20
C ALA A 61 -7.95 -8.42 5.38
N LEU A 62 -7.47 -7.20 5.19
CA LEU A 62 -6.68 -6.42 6.12
C LEU A 62 -7.23 -5.00 6.19
N ARG A 63 -7.55 -4.52 7.39
CA ARG A 63 -7.88 -3.11 7.61
C ARG A 63 -6.60 -2.34 7.94
N SER A 64 -6.36 -1.23 7.25
CA SER A 64 -5.26 -0.32 7.53
C SER A 64 -5.74 0.94 8.25
N ARG A 65 -4.85 1.54 9.04
CA ARG A 65 -5.13 2.81 9.74
C ARG A 65 -5.16 4.00 8.77
N PHE A 66 -4.42 3.87 7.66
CA PHE A 66 -4.23 4.93 6.66
C PHE A 66 -4.69 4.49 5.27
N PRO A 67 -4.91 5.45 4.34
CA PRO A 67 -5.07 5.16 2.92
C PRO A 67 -3.92 4.34 2.36
N VAL A 68 -4.24 3.44 1.43
CA VAL A 68 -3.29 2.54 0.79
C VAL A 68 -2.77 3.20 -0.49
N HIS A 69 -1.44 3.25 -0.64
CA HIS A 69 -0.77 3.82 -1.83
C HIS A 69 -0.06 2.78 -2.66
N ALA A 70 0.33 1.65 -2.06
CA ALA A 70 1.11 0.63 -2.74
C ALA A 70 0.72 -0.79 -2.30
N LEU A 71 0.71 -1.70 -3.26
CA LEU A 71 0.53 -3.14 -3.07
C LEU A 71 1.58 -3.87 -3.90
N ALA A 72 2.18 -4.93 -3.34
CA ALA A 72 3.13 -5.76 -4.09
C ALA A 72 3.11 -7.21 -3.60
N PHE A 73 2.69 -8.12 -4.47
CA PHE A 73 2.77 -9.56 -4.22
C PHE A 73 4.23 -10.01 -4.19
N HIS A 74 4.61 -10.74 -3.15
CA HIS A 74 5.91 -11.38 -3.07
C HIS A 74 6.05 -12.44 -4.18
N PRO A 75 7.19 -12.56 -4.87
CA PRO A 75 7.29 -13.38 -6.09
C PRO A 75 7.03 -14.88 -5.90
N THR A 76 7.33 -15.43 -4.72
CA THR A 76 7.16 -16.88 -4.44
C THR A 76 6.29 -17.18 -3.22
N GLU A 77 6.60 -16.56 -2.08
CA GLU A 77 5.81 -16.67 -0.84
C GLU A 77 4.41 -16.03 -0.95
N PRO A 78 3.40 -16.53 -0.20
CA PRO A 78 2.04 -16.02 -0.18
C PRO A 78 1.92 -14.77 0.70
N LEU A 79 2.75 -13.78 0.38
CA LEU A 79 2.83 -12.52 1.08
C LEU A 79 2.42 -11.38 0.15
N LEU A 80 1.70 -10.41 0.71
CA LEU A 80 1.39 -9.15 0.08
C LEU A 80 1.99 -8.03 0.94
N ALA A 81 2.94 -7.28 0.38
CA ALA A 81 3.40 -6.04 0.99
C ALA A 81 2.38 -4.93 0.71
N VAL A 82 2.00 -4.20 1.75
CA VAL A 82 0.99 -3.13 1.72
C VAL A 82 1.62 -1.86 2.28
N GLY A 83 1.67 -0.82 1.45
CA GLY A 83 2.19 0.49 1.80
C GLY A 83 1.05 1.48 2.00
N THR A 84 1.03 2.12 3.16
CA THR A 84 -0.03 3.05 3.56
C THR A 84 0.54 4.34 4.12
N GLY A 85 -0.30 5.37 4.21
CA GLY A 85 0.03 6.56 5.00
C GLY A 85 -0.76 7.80 4.61
N ALA A 86 -0.55 8.87 5.36
CA ALA A 86 -1.11 10.19 5.09
C ALA A 86 -0.25 11.26 5.77
N TYR A 87 -0.29 12.47 5.21
CA TYR A 87 0.20 13.64 5.91
C TYR A 87 -0.80 14.05 6.99
N ASP A 88 -0.31 14.32 8.20
CA ASP A 88 -1.14 14.67 9.37
C ASP A 88 -1.81 16.06 9.26
N GLY A 89 -1.36 16.88 8.31
CA GLY A 89 -1.82 18.25 8.12
C GLY A 89 -1.00 19.29 8.91
N GLY A 90 0.01 18.83 9.65
CA GLY A 90 0.90 19.64 10.47
C GLY A 90 2.34 19.58 9.97
N TYR A 91 2.99 18.44 10.14
CA TYR A 91 4.37 18.26 9.69
C TYR A 91 4.76 16.79 9.42
N LEU A 92 4.06 15.79 9.97
CA LEU A 92 4.47 14.39 9.86
C LEU A 92 3.82 13.68 8.66
N PHE A 93 4.61 12.83 8.00
CA PHE A 93 4.11 11.85 7.04
C PHE A 93 3.99 10.47 7.70
N GLU A 94 2.83 10.20 8.28
CA GLU A 94 2.54 8.97 9.01
C GLU A 94 2.16 7.83 8.06
N GLY A 95 2.41 6.59 8.48
CA GLY A 95 1.99 5.43 7.68
C GLY A 95 2.55 4.11 8.14
N GLU A 96 2.21 3.07 7.39
CA GLU A 96 2.56 1.69 7.73
C GLU A 96 3.11 0.95 6.52
N LEU A 97 4.14 0.14 6.76
CA LEU A 97 4.50 -0.96 5.90
C LEU A 97 4.01 -2.27 6.54
N LEU A 98 2.96 -2.85 5.98
CA LEU A 98 2.34 -4.08 6.45
C LEU A 98 2.72 -5.23 5.53
N LEU A 99 2.90 -6.41 6.11
CA LEU A 99 3.09 -7.66 5.38
C LEU A 99 1.94 -8.60 5.73
N LEU A 100 1.06 -8.85 4.75
CA LEU A 100 -0.09 -9.75 4.88
C LEU A 100 0.28 -11.13 4.34
N ASP A 101 0.20 -12.15 5.19
CA ASP A 101 0.16 -13.55 4.77
C ASP A 101 -1.28 -13.90 4.41
N TRP A 102 -1.57 -14.04 3.11
CA TRP A 102 -2.95 -14.21 2.63
C TRP A 102 -3.47 -15.64 2.76
N GLU A 103 -2.61 -16.60 3.10
CA GLU A 103 -3.04 -17.97 3.43
C GLU A 103 -3.55 -18.05 4.87
N THR A 104 -2.82 -17.42 5.80
CA THR A 104 -3.14 -17.47 7.23
C THR A 104 -4.03 -16.31 7.69
N GLY A 105 -4.11 -15.25 6.89
CA GLY A 105 -4.78 -13.99 7.26
C GLY A 105 -4.01 -13.14 8.27
N SER A 106 -2.76 -13.51 8.60
CA SER A 106 -1.94 -12.77 9.56
C SER A 106 -1.28 -11.56 8.92
N ALA A 107 -1.22 -10.44 9.65
CA ALA A 107 -0.54 -9.23 9.18
C ALA A 107 0.48 -8.74 10.19
N THR A 108 1.65 -8.35 9.70
CA THR A 108 2.76 -7.84 10.51
C THR A 108 3.09 -6.41 10.09
N THR A 109 3.14 -5.48 11.05
CA THR A 109 3.70 -4.14 10.83
C THR A 109 5.22 -4.19 10.94
N LEU A 110 5.93 -3.61 9.97
CA LEU A 110 7.38 -3.73 9.89
C LEU A 110 8.14 -2.50 10.41
N VAL A 111 7.54 -1.31 10.40
CA VAL A 111 8.20 -0.07 10.84
C VAL A 111 8.19 0.01 12.37
N GLU A 112 9.32 0.42 12.96
CA GLU A 112 9.51 0.39 14.42
C GLU A 112 8.61 1.36 15.20
N HIS A 113 8.38 2.56 14.66
CA HIS A 113 7.68 3.65 15.34
C HIS A 113 6.16 3.55 15.20
N ASP A 114 5.43 3.98 16.24
CA ASP A 114 3.96 3.87 16.28
C ASP A 114 3.24 4.74 15.21
N PHE A 115 3.81 5.92 14.91
CA PHE A 115 3.40 6.80 13.81
C PHE A 115 3.89 6.31 12.43
N GLY A 116 4.90 5.43 12.45
CA GLY A 116 5.53 4.84 11.27
C GLY A 116 6.03 5.88 10.28
N ARG A 117 5.81 5.63 8.98
CA ARG A 117 6.23 6.52 7.88
C ARG A 117 5.41 6.23 6.63
N GLN A 118 4.96 7.27 5.93
CA GLN A 118 4.14 7.09 4.74
C GLN A 118 4.91 6.34 3.64
N VAL A 119 4.36 5.20 3.21
CA VAL A 119 4.87 4.39 2.10
C VAL A 119 4.12 4.75 0.83
N LEU A 120 4.85 5.15 -0.20
CA LEU A 120 4.31 5.65 -1.49
C LEU A 120 4.44 4.62 -2.61
N GLY A 121 5.39 3.67 -2.50
CA GLY A 121 5.65 2.69 -3.54
C GLY A 121 6.36 1.46 -3.01
N LEU A 122 6.05 0.30 -3.62
CA LEU A 122 6.61 -0.99 -3.26
C LEU A 122 6.99 -1.76 -4.51
N THR A 123 8.15 -2.41 -4.49
CA THR A 123 8.57 -3.32 -5.56
C THR A 123 9.44 -4.42 -5.00
N TRP A 124 9.02 -5.67 -5.15
CA TRP A 124 9.90 -6.81 -4.94
C TRP A 124 10.92 -6.86 -6.08
N LEU A 125 12.21 -6.79 -5.74
CA LEU A 125 13.30 -6.95 -6.71
C LEU A 125 13.62 -8.43 -6.93
N ASP A 126 13.45 -9.23 -5.87
CA ASP A 126 13.57 -10.68 -5.84
C ASP A 126 12.80 -11.21 -4.60
N GLY A 127 12.92 -12.51 -4.29
CA GLY A 127 12.26 -13.14 -3.13
C GLY A 127 12.84 -12.81 -1.75
N GLN A 128 13.82 -11.92 -1.68
CA GLN A 128 14.46 -11.49 -0.43
C GLN A 128 14.56 -9.97 -0.32
N THR A 129 14.42 -9.25 -1.42
CA THR A 129 14.73 -7.83 -1.52
C THR A 129 13.48 -7.03 -1.90
N LEU A 130 13.07 -6.16 -0.98
CA LEU A 130 11.95 -5.24 -1.16
C LEU A 130 12.48 -3.81 -1.30
N ARG A 131 12.19 -3.17 -2.43
CA ARG A 131 12.38 -1.73 -2.60
C ARG A 131 11.15 -0.98 -2.12
N VAL A 132 11.36 -0.01 -1.25
CA VAL A 132 10.32 0.80 -0.62
C VAL A 132 10.59 2.27 -0.96
N LEU A 133 9.60 2.95 -1.54
CA LEU A 133 9.58 4.39 -1.70
C LEU A 133 8.73 4.98 -0.58
N MET A 134 9.26 5.93 0.17
CA MET A 134 8.58 6.56 1.30
C MET A 134 8.63 8.07 1.25
N ALA A 135 7.66 8.75 1.83
CA ALA A 135 7.75 10.18 2.07
C ALA A 135 8.89 10.49 3.06
N PRO A 136 9.39 11.73 3.18
CA PRO A 136 10.25 12.13 4.28
C PRO A 136 9.57 11.91 5.64
N PRO A 137 10.31 11.88 6.77
CA PRO A 137 9.70 11.75 8.09
C PRO A 137 8.75 12.93 8.41
N ASP A 138 9.17 14.13 8.05
CA ASP A 138 8.44 15.37 8.22
C ASP A 138 8.76 16.39 7.11
N ASP A 139 8.01 17.49 7.06
CA ASP A 139 8.27 18.63 6.18
C ASP A 139 8.88 19.85 6.88
N HIS A 140 9.33 19.69 8.14
CA HIS A 140 9.84 20.80 8.92
C HIS A 140 11.14 21.31 8.31
N GLN A 141 11.12 22.55 7.82
CA GLN A 141 12.23 23.18 7.08
C GLN A 141 12.61 22.44 5.79
N ASP A 142 11.73 21.56 5.28
CA ASP A 142 11.94 20.80 4.04
C ASP A 142 10.87 21.15 3.01
N GLY A 143 11.12 22.22 2.25
CA GLY A 143 10.22 22.66 1.18
C GLY A 143 10.04 21.66 0.03
N ARG A 144 10.83 20.57 -0.01
CA ARG A 144 10.71 19.52 -1.04
C ARG A 144 9.99 18.27 -0.53
N ALA A 145 9.57 18.25 0.73
CA ALA A 145 9.05 17.02 1.33
C ALA A 145 7.76 16.48 0.69
N HIS A 146 6.98 17.37 0.06
CA HIS A 146 5.74 17.01 -0.64
C HIS A 146 5.95 16.52 -2.08
N VAL A 147 7.17 16.65 -2.62
CA VAL A 147 7.49 16.29 -4.02
C VAL A 147 8.66 15.31 -4.14
N GLU A 148 9.30 14.98 -3.02
CA GLU A 148 10.38 14.02 -2.93
C GLU A 148 10.06 12.91 -1.92
N GLY A 149 10.78 11.81 -2.04
CA GLY A 149 10.73 10.70 -1.11
C GLY A 149 12.09 10.02 -1.01
N HIS A 150 12.19 8.99 -0.18
CA HIS A 150 13.39 8.20 0.03
C HIS A 150 13.18 6.78 -0.49
N VAL A 151 14.15 6.26 -1.24
CA VAL A 151 14.13 4.86 -1.72
C VAL A 151 15.01 4.00 -0.85
N ALA A 152 14.41 3.15 -0.04
CA ALA A 152 15.11 2.14 0.75
C ALA A 152 15.08 0.77 0.04
N VAL A 153 16.14 -0.01 0.19
CA VAL A 153 16.19 -1.40 -0.28
C VAL A 153 16.41 -2.29 0.92
N VAL A 154 15.36 -2.99 1.33
CA VAL A 154 15.33 -3.84 2.51
C VAL A 154 15.53 -5.28 2.09
N ARG A 155 16.51 -5.95 2.70
CA ARG A 155 16.74 -7.38 2.49
C ARG A 155 16.36 -8.18 3.73
N ARG A 156 15.63 -9.27 3.53
CA ARG A 156 15.38 -10.30 4.54
C ARG A 156 15.54 -11.69 3.91
N PRO A 157 16.21 -12.64 4.59
CA PRO A 157 16.35 -13.99 4.06
C PRO A 157 15.02 -14.75 4.05
N ASN A 158 14.13 -14.43 5.00
CA ASN A 158 12.80 -15.00 5.12
C ASN A 158 11.80 -13.91 5.53
N TRP A 159 10.93 -13.53 4.60
CA TRP A 159 9.90 -12.52 4.85
C TRP A 159 8.72 -13.03 5.68
N ARG A 160 8.37 -14.32 5.62
CA ARG A 160 7.33 -14.90 6.50
C ARG A 160 7.72 -14.84 7.97
N ALA A 161 9.02 -14.92 8.27
CA ALA A 161 9.56 -14.81 9.63
C ALA A 161 10.00 -13.38 10.01
N ALA A 162 9.62 -12.36 9.23
CA ALA A 162 9.96 -10.99 9.55
C ALA A 162 9.38 -10.58 10.90
N ALA A 163 10.26 -10.19 11.83
CA ALA A 163 9.84 -9.73 13.14
C ALA A 163 9.01 -8.43 13.00
N PRO A 164 7.92 -8.28 13.78
CA PRO A 164 7.21 -7.02 13.87
C PRO A 164 8.16 -5.89 14.25
N ARG A 165 7.93 -4.70 13.71
CA ARG A 165 8.67 -3.47 14.09
C ARG A 165 10.19 -3.57 13.92
N SER A 166 10.65 -4.37 12.95
CA SER A 166 12.08 -4.65 12.74
C SER A 166 12.78 -3.73 11.75
N LEU A 167 12.07 -2.78 11.13
CA LEU A 167 12.65 -1.78 10.24
C LEU A 167 12.78 -0.45 10.97
N THR A 168 14.02 -0.02 11.10
CA THR A 168 14.39 1.22 11.77
C THR A 168 14.37 2.40 10.81
N GLY A 169 14.40 3.61 11.35
CA GLY A 169 14.63 4.82 10.54
C GLY A 169 15.89 4.74 9.67
N ALA A 170 16.95 4.08 10.15
CA ALA A 170 18.21 3.91 9.43
C ALA A 170 18.08 2.93 8.25
N ASP A 171 17.35 1.82 8.40
CA ASP A 171 17.05 0.88 7.31
C ASP A 171 16.29 1.55 6.16
N LEU A 172 15.61 2.65 6.50
CA LEU A 172 14.68 3.38 5.68
C LEU A 172 15.22 4.74 5.19
N ALA A 173 16.47 5.07 5.51
CA ALA A 173 17.15 6.33 5.19
C ALA A 173 17.89 6.26 3.83
N GLY A 174 17.19 5.82 2.78
CA GLY A 174 17.76 5.74 1.43
C GLY A 174 17.91 7.11 0.73
N PRO A 175 18.49 7.16 -0.49
CA PRO A 175 18.65 8.40 -1.24
C PRO A 175 17.31 9.06 -1.56
N ARG A 176 17.32 10.40 -1.65
CA ARG A 176 16.17 11.19 -2.08
C ARG A 176 15.92 11.05 -3.58
N VAL A 177 14.66 10.92 -3.95
CA VAL A 177 14.20 10.88 -5.34
C VAL A 177 12.90 11.68 -5.48
N PRO A 178 12.56 12.18 -6.67
CA PRO A 178 11.22 12.69 -6.95
C PRO A 178 10.17 11.62 -6.63
N ALA A 179 9.12 12.00 -5.90
CA ALA A 179 8.04 11.09 -5.52
C ALA A 179 6.70 11.62 -6.07
N PRO A 180 5.84 10.74 -6.58
CA PRO A 180 4.51 11.15 -6.99
C PRO A 180 3.69 11.59 -5.77
N ALA A 181 2.97 12.70 -5.90
CA ALA A 181 2.01 13.10 -4.88
C ALA A 181 0.94 11.98 -4.71
N PRO A 182 0.56 11.64 -3.47
CA PRO A 182 -0.51 10.67 -3.22
C PRO A 182 -1.79 11.08 -3.96
N ARG A 183 -2.36 10.16 -4.75
CA ARG A 183 -3.63 10.42 -5.45
C ARG A 183 -4.73 10.57 -4.39
N GLY A 184 -5.26 11.79 -4.26
CA GLY A 184 -6.38 12.09 -3.35
C GLY A 184 -6.04 12.95 -2.13
N GLY A 185 -4.79 13.42 -1.99
CA GLY A 185 -4.48 14.51 -1.06
C GLY A 185 -5.19 15.80 -1.46
N PRO A 186 -5.58 16.68 -0.52
CA PRO A 186 -6.16 17.97 -0.87
C PRO A 186 -5.19 18.70 -1.82
N ARG A 187 -5.70 19.09 -3.00
CA ARG A 187 -4.95 19.98 -3.89
C ARG A 187 -4.69 21.25 -3.11
N HIS A 188 -3.42 21.56 -2.83
CA HIS A 188 -3.06 22.87 -2.33
C HIS A 188 -3.58 23.89 -3.34
N VAL A 189 -4.61 24.64 -2.94
CA VAL A 189 -5.04 25.83 -3.66
C VAL A 189 -3.92 26.83 -3.46
N GLU A 190 -3.15 27.02 -4.53
CA GLU A 190 -2.13 28.05 -4.64
C GLU A 190 -2.78 29.40 -4.31
N ARG A 191 -2.55 29.91 -3.10
CA ARG A 191 -2.96 31.27 -2.74
C ARG A 191 -1.96 32.21 -3.40
N SER A 192 -2.35 32.80 -4.53
CA SER A 192 -1.62 33.91 -5.14
C SER A 192 -1.47 35.05 -4.11
N PRO A 193 -0.28 35.66 -4.00
CA PRO A 193 -0.11 36.87 -3.20
C PRO A 193 -0.86 38.03 -3.86
N ARG A 194 -1.56 38.81 -3.03
CA ARG A 194 -2.14 40.11 -3.42
C ARG A 194 -1.07 41.18 -3.43
#